data_AF-A0A497A5I6-F1
#
_entry.id   AF-A0A497A5I6-F1
#
_cell.length_a   1.000
_cell.length_b   1.000
_cell.length_c   1.000
_cell.angle_alpha   90.00
_cell.angle_beta   90.00
_cell.angle_gamma   90.00
#
_symmetry.space_group_name_H-M   'P 1'
#
loop_
_entity.id
_entity.type
_entity.pdbx_description
1 polymer ?
#
loop_
_entity_poly.entity_id
_entity_poly.type
_entity_poly.pdbx_seq_one_letter_code
_entity_poly.pdbx_strand_id
1 'polypeptide(L)'
;DYREVHYCKILLDSIFGRRCFLNEIIWAYDFGGRSRKKWSSKHNNILFYVKNPKNYIFNYEAVKRIPYMAPGLVGTEKAKRGKLPTDTWWHSIVGTNSYEKTGYPTQKPLGVLRRIIQVSSNPGDLVLDFFAGSGTTGAAALELGRRFILVDNNPEALEVMVQRFTHDSVEINRKWP
;
A
#
# COMPACT_ATOMS: atom_id res chain seq x y z
N ASP A 1 9.18 -8.20 5.70
CA ASP A 1 8.13 -8.86 6.53
C ASP A 1 8.67 -9.00 7.95
N TYR A 2 8.08 -9.87 8.79
CA TYR A 2 8.49 -10.07 10.19
C TYR A 2 9.98 -10.33 10.42
N ARG A 3 10.70 -10.84 9.41
CA ARG A 3 12.14 -11.13 9.49
C ARG A 3 12.98 -9.85 9.59
N GLU A 4 12.59 -8.83 8.82
CA GLU A 4 13.38 -7.61 8.64
C GLU A 4 12.72 -6.36 9.21
N VAL A 5 11.41 -6.37 9.46
CA VAL A 5 10.65 -5.16 9.81
C VAL A 5 11.22 -4.42 11.01
N HIS A 6 11.68 -5.13 12.04
CA HIS A 6 12.22 -4.52 13.25
C HIS A 6 13.59 -3.86 13.00
N TYR A 7 14.43 -4.46 12.16
CA TYR A 7 15.70 -3.86 11.75
C TYR A 7 15.46 -2.64 10.86
N CYS A 8 14.54 -2.75 9.89
CA CYS A 8 14.11 -1.61 9.08
C CYS A 8 13.58 -0.47 9.96
N LYS A 9 12.76 -0.77 10.97
CA LYS A 9 12.22 0.23 11.90
C LYS A 9 13.33 1.00 12.62
N ILE A 10 14.35 0.31 13.13
CA ILE A 10 15.47 0.93 13.82
C ILE A 10 16.27 1.81 12.84
N LEU A 11 16.52 1.34 11.62
CA LEU A 11 17.20 2.11 10.59
C LEU A 11 16.40 3.36 10.17
N LEU A 12 15.09 3.24 9.99
CA LEU A 12 14.25 4.39 9.65
C LEU A 12 14.15 5.40 10.81
N ASP A 13 14.22 4.93 12.06
CA ASP A 13 14.33 5.83 13.23
C ASP A 13 15.62 6.63 13.26
N SER A 14 16.75 6.07 12.79
CA SER A 14 18.02 6.83 12.73
C SER A 14 18.04 7.83 11.57
N ILE A 15 17.34 7.54 10.47
CA ILE A 15 17.27 8.41 9.30
C ILE A 15 16.25 9.54 9.50
N PHE A 16 15.01 9.21 9.88
CA PHE A 16 13.91 10.18 9.96
C PHE A 16 13.69 10.73 11.37
N GLY A 17 14.24 10.07 12.39
CA GLY A 17 13.98 10.36 13.80
C GLY A 17 12.77 9.59 14.32
N ARG A 18 12.89 9.05 15.54
CA ARG A 18 11.83 8.25 16.18
C ARG A 18 10.48 8.97 16.31
N ARG A 19 10.47 10.31 16.42
CA ARG A 19 9.25 11.11 16.49
C ARG A 19 8.45 11.14 15.17
N CYS A 20 9.11 10.83 14.05
CA CYS A 20 8.51 10.79 12.72
C CYS A 20 7.74 9.50 12.43
N PHE A 21 7.91 8.48 13.26
CA PHE A 21 7.10 7.26 13.21
C PHE A 21 5.73 7.53 13.85
N LEU A 22 4.65 7.33 13.10
CA LEU A 22 3.30 7.48 13.62
C LEU A 22 2.76 6.18 14.18
N ASN A 23 2.71 5.14 13.35
CA ASN A 23 2.28 3.81 13.73
C ASN A 23 2.69 2.75 12.70
N GLU A 24 2.48 1.49 13.09
CA GLU A 24 2.63 0.33 12.24
C GLU A 24 1.26 -0.16 11.81
N ILE A 25 1.10 -0.44 10.52
CA ILE A 25 -0.11 -0.98 9.95
C ILE A 25 0.09 -2.48 9.67
N ILE A 26 -0.83 -3.30 10.14
CA ILE A 26 -0.84 -4.74 9.92
C ILE A 26 -1.82 -5.05 8.78
N TRP A 27 -1.28 -5.40 7.63
CA TRP A 27 -2.07 -5.87 6.50
C TRP A 27 -2.22 -7.39 6.56
N ALA A 28 -3.41 -7.86 6.95
CA ALA A 28 -3.77 -9.26 7.10
C ALA A 28 -4.56 -9.83 5.90
N TYR A 29 -4.36 -11.12 5.63
CA TYR A 29 -4.98 -11.88 4.54
C TYR A 29 -4.96 -13.39 4.82
N ASP A 30 -5.81 -14.18 4.16
CA ASP A 30 -5.94 -15.63 4.45
C ASP A 30 -5.04 -16.55 3.58
N PHE A 31 -4.40 -16.00 2.55
CA PHE A 31 -3.65 -16.77 1.56
C PHE A 31 -2.19 -17.04 1.95
N GLY A 32 -1.53 -17.94 1.23
CA GLY A 32 -0.15 -18.37 1.48
C GLY A 32 -0.02 -19.70 2.25
N GLY A 33 1.21 -20.16 2.42
CA GLY A 33 1.52 -21.47 3.00
C GLY A 33 0.91 -21.70 4.39
N ARG A 34 0.56 -22.96 4.67
CA ARG A 34 0.06 -23.41 5.98
C ARG A 34 1.12 -24.24 6.66
N SER A 35 1.55 -23.83 7.84
CA SER A 35 2.49 -24.59 8.67
C SER A 35 1.76 -25.43 9.70
N ARG A 36 2.28 -26.63 9.98
CA ARG A 36 1.86 -27.48 11.11
C ARG A 36 2.76 -27.31 12.34
N LYS A 37 3.86 -26.57 12.23
CA LYS A 37 4.88 -26.41 13.30
C LYS A 37 4.83 -25.04 13.99
N LYS A 38 4.11 -24.07 13.42
CA LYS A 38 3.93 -22.72 13.97
C LYS A 38 2.67 -22.08 13.39
N TRP A 39 2.23 -20.98 13.99
CA TRP A 39 1.21 -20.12 13.39
C TRP A 39 1.64 -19.67 11.99
N SER A 40 0.75 -19.84 11.02
CA SER A 40 1.05 -19.46 9.64
C SER A 40 1.11 -17.94 9.55
N SER A 41 2.14 -17.40 8.90
CA SER A 41 2.27 -15.96 8.69
C SER A 41 1.21 -15.50 7.70
N LYS A 42 0.29 -14.65 8.17
CA LYS A 42 -0.92 -14.21 7.45
C LYS A 42 -1.05 -12.68 7.44
N HIS A 43 0.07 -11.99 7.59
CA HIS A 43 0.13 -10.54 7.50
C HIS A 43 1.48 -10.04 7.00
N ASN A 44 1.47 -8.79 6.54
CA ASN A 44 2.65 -7.97 6.36
C ASN A 44 2.54 -6.70 7.23
N ASN A 45 3.70 -6.15 7.54
CA ASN A 45 3.86 -4.90 8.28
C ASN A 45 4.09 -3.75 7.29
N ILE A 46 3.46 -2.61 7.54
CA ILE A 46 3.68 -1.36 6.80
C ILE A 46 4.03 -0.29 7.84
N LEU A 47 5.24 0.24 7.77
CA LEU A 47 5.70 1.27 8.69
C LEU A 47 5.29 2.65 8.17
N PHE A 48 4.53 3.41 8.95
CA PHE A 48 4.09 4.76 8.55
C PHE A 48 4.95 5.84 9.21
N TYR A 49 5.73 6.52 8.38
CA TYR A 49 6.55 7.67 8.76
C TYR A 49 6.06 8.94 8.07
N VAL A 50 6.23 10.07 8.75
CA VAL A 50 5.97 11.41 8.22
C VAL A 50 7.15 12.34 8.47
N LYS A 51 7.42 13.25 7.54
CA LYS A 51 8.54 14.19 7.67
C LYS A 51 8.36 15.16 8.84
N ASN A 52 7.14 15.63 9.07
CA ASN A 52 6.80 16.51 10.19
C ASN A 52 5.53 15.99 10.89
N PRO A 53 5.65 15.43 12.11
CA PRO A 53 4.50 14.92 12.87
C PRO A 53 3.42 15.96 13.18
N LYS A 54 3.78 17.25 13.17
CA LYS A 54 2.84 18.36 13.41
C LYS A 54 2.18 18.87 12.13
N ASN A 55 2.70 18.51 10.96
CA ASN A 55 2.20 19.00 9.68
C ASN A 55 2.47 17.98 8.58
N TYR A 56 1.48 17.12 8.32
CA TYR A 56 1.49 16.13 7.25
C TYR A 56 0.07 15.99 6.68
N ILE A 57 -0.02 15.50 5.45
CA ILE A 57 -1.31 15.26 4.80
C ILE A 57 -1.93 13.99 5.36
N PHE A 58 -3.15 14.12 5.89
CA PHE A 58 -3.98 12.99 6.29
C PHE A 58 -5.45 13.29 5.95
N ASN A 59 -5.87 12.84 4.79
CA ASN A 59 -7.21 13.06 4.25
C ASN A 59 -8.22 12.14 4.94
N TYR A 60 -8.58 12.48 6.18
CA TYR A 60 -9.46 11.69 7.04
C TYR A 60 -10.80 11.36 6.38
N GLU A 61 -11.42 12.33 5.69
CA GLU A 61 -12.70 12.15 5.01
C GLU A 61 -12.60 11.23 3.78
N ALA A 62 -11.40 11.05 3.22
CA ALA A 62 -11.16 10.16 2.09
C ALA A 62 -10.98 8.69 2.52
N VAL A 63 -10.92 8.41 3.82
CA VAL A 63 -10.77 7.05 4.34
C VAL A 63 -12.04 6.24 4.07
N LYS A 64 -11.93 5.23 3.20
CA LYS A 64 -13.03 4.30 2.92
C LYS A 64 -13.45 3.57 4.21
N ARG A 65 -14.68 3.85 4.66
CA ARG A 65 -15.31 3.17 5.79
C ARG A 65 -15.53 1.69 5.47
N ILE A 66 -15.47 0.88 6.52
CA ILE A 66 -15.69 -0.57 6.48
C ILE A 66 -16.91 -0.93 7.34
N PRO A 67 -17.63 -2.00 7.01
CA PRO A 67 -18.74 -2.45 7.83
C PRO A 67 -18.26 -2.86 9.24
N TYR A 68 -19.16 -2.77 10.21
CA TYR A 68 -18.96 -3.40 11.51
C TYR A 68 -19.02 -4.93 11.34
N MET A 69 -18.17 -5.66 12.07
CA MET A 69 -18.22 -7.13 12.07
C MET A 69 -19.50 -7.65 12.76
N ALA A 70 -19.99 -6.91 13.76
CA ALA A 70 -21.24 -7.17 14.43
C ALA A 70 -22.14 -5.92 14.37
N PRO A 71 -22.81 -5.66 13.23
CA PRO A 71 -23.64 -4.47 13.05
C PRO A 71 -24.76 -4.34 14.09
N GLY A 72 -25.27 -5.45 14.62
CA GLY A 72 -26.31 -5.46 15.66
C GLY A 72 -25.87 -4.90 17.01
N LEU A 73 -24.57 -4.71 17.24
CA LEU A 73 -24.05 -4.09 18.48
C LEU A 73 -23.96 -2.57 18.40
N VAL A 74 -24.35 -1.96 17.28
CA VAL A 74 -24.36 -0.51 17.10
C VAL A 74 -25.72 -0.06 16.60
N GLY A 75 -26.06 1.22 16.84
CA GLY A 75 -27.29 1.79 16.29
C GLY A 75 -27.34 1.69 14.76
N THR A 76 -28.55 1.53 14.21
CA THR A 76 -28.81 1.30 12.77
C THR A 76 -28.09 2.28 11.86
N GLU A 77 -28.08 3.57 12.22
CA GLU A 77 -27.39 4.60 11.44
C GLU A 77 -25.86 4.45 11.46
N LYS A 78 -25.27 4.02 12.58
CA LYS A 78 -23.83 3.72 12.65
C LYS A 78 -23.50 2.48 11.83
N ALA A 79 -24.35 1.45 11.88
CA ALA A 79 -24.19 0.25 11.07
C ALA A 79 -24.18 0.57 9.57
N LYS A 80 -25.16 1.37 9.09
CA LYS A 80 -25.23 1.82 7.70
C LYS A 80 -24.02 2.66 7.28
N ARG A 81 -23.61 3.61 8.13
CA ARG A 81 -22.46 4.49 7.85
C ARG A 81 -21.12 3.72 7.83
N GLY A 82 -21.01 2.67 8.63
CA GLY A 82 -19.76 1.93 8.82
C GLY A 82 -18.77 2.66 9.72
N LYS A 83 -17.72 1.92 10.08
CA LYS A 83 -16.61 2.41 10.91
C LYS A 83 -15.43 2.82 10.05
N LEU A 84 -14.60 3.69 10.60
CA LEU A 84 -13.28 3.91 10.03
C LEU A 84 -12.41 2.67 10.27
N PRO A 85 -11.58 2.27 9.30
CA PRO A 85 -10.58 1.24 9.50
C PRO A 85 -9.58 1.70 10.56
N THR A 86 -9.05 0.74 11.32
CA THR A 86 -7.90 0.95 12.20
C THR A 86 -6.62 0.73 11.42
N ASP A 87 -5.48 0.62 12.11
CA ASP A 87 -4.20 0.19 11.55
C ASP A 87 -4.11 -1.33 11.31
N THR A 88 -5.19 -2.09 11.52
CA THR A 88 -5.27 -3.50 11.15
C THR A 88 -6.20 -3.67 9.95
N TRP A 89 -5.62 -3.99 8.79
CA TRP A 89 -6.31 -4.01 7.51
C TRP A 89 -6.52 -5.42 7.03
N TRP A 90 -7.78 -5.82 6.86
CA TRP A 90 -8.10 -6.98 6.04
C TRP A 90 -8.16 -6.58 4.56
N HIS A 91 -7.33 -7.22 3.75
CA HIS A 91 -7.39 -7.10 2.29
C HIS A 91 -6.74 -8.32 1.66
N SER A 92 -7.38 -8.96 0.68
CA SER A 92 -6.76 -10.11 0.01
C SER A 92 -5.49 -9.70 -0.76
N ILE A 93 -4.57 -10.65 -0.94
CA ILE A 93 -3.51 -10.55 -1.94
C ILE A 93 -4.09 -10.61 -3.36
N VAL A 94 -3.26 -10.30 -4.36
CA VAL A 94 -3.64 -10.48 -5.76
C VAL A 94 -3.82 -11.98 -6.06
N GLY A 95 -5.04 -12.38 -6.37
CA GLY A 95 -5.37 -13.75 -6.69
C GLY A 95 -4.85 -14.17 -8.07
N THR A 96 -4.68 -15.48 -8.28
CA THR A 96 -4.15 -16.06 -9.53
C THR A 96 -4.96 -15.66 -10.77
N ASN A 97 -6.27 -15.51 -10.62
CA ASN A 97 -7.22 -15.16 -11.69
C ASN A 97 -7.70 -13.69 -11.59
N SER A 98 -7.00 -12.85 -10.83
CA SER A 98 -7.41 -11.46 -10.65
C SER A 98 -7.18 -10.65 -11.91
N TYR A 99 -8.15 -9.81 -12.30
CA TYR A 99 -8.01 -8.89 -13.43
C TYR A 99 -6.87 -7.88 -13.25
N GLU A 100 -6.49 -7.55 -12.01
CA GLU A 100 -5.37 -6.63 -11.76
C GLU A 100 -3.99 -7.29 -11.94
N LYS A 101 -3.92 -8.62 -12.13
CA LYS A 101 -2.67 -9.37 -12.16
C LYS A 101 -1.86 -9.01 -13.41
N THR A 102 -0.61 -8.64 -13.19
CA THR A 102 0.35 -8.27 -14.25
C THR A 102 1.30 -9.41 -14.65
N GLY A 103 1.37 -10.46 -13.84
CA GLY A 103 2.35 -11.54 -13.99
C GLY A 103 3.54 -11.42 -13.03
N TYR A 104 3.80 -10.23 -12.48
CA TYR A 104 4.91 -10.02 -11.55
C TYR A 104 4.70 -10.77 -10.22
N PRO A 105 5.67 -11.58 -9.74
CA PRO A 105 5.45 -12.52 -8.64
C PRO A 105 5.01 -11.90 -7.31
N THR A 106 5.54 -10.72 -6.97
CA THR A 106 5.32 -10.08 -5.66
C THR A 106 4.41 -8.85 -5.73
N GLN A 107 3.58 -8.77 -6.77
CA GLN A 107 2.62 -7.69 -6.98
C GLN A 107 1.76 -7.44 -5.73
N LYS A 108 1.72 -6.18 -5.29
CA LYS A 108 0.81 -5.73 -4.22
C LYS A 108 -0.58 -5.44 -4.80
N PRO A 109 -1.66 -5.66 -4.03
CA PRO A 109 -3.02 -5.38 -4.48
C PRO A 109 -3.29 -3.88 -4.56
N LEU A 110 -3.95 -3.47 -5.63
CA LEU A 110 -4.24 -2.07 -5.94
C LEU A 110 -5.02 -1.39 -4.81
N GLY A 111 -5.96 -2.10 -4.18
CA GLY A 111 -6.76 -1.55 -3.08
C GLY A 111 -5.97 -1.16 -1.83
N VAL A 112 -4.83 -1.80 -1.56
CA VAL A 112 -3.94 -1.41 -0.44
C VAL A 112 -3.21 -0.11 -0.79
N LEU A 113 -2.64 -0.02 -1.99
CA LEU A 113 -1.88 1.17 -2.43
C LEU A 113 -2.81 2.37 -2.62
N ARG A 114 -4.00 2.16 -3.20
CA ARG A 114 -5.04 3.20 -3.33
C ARG A 114 -5.39 3.79 -1.98
N ARG A 115 -5.59 2.95 -0.94
CA ARG A 115 -5.87 3.42 0.42
C ARG A 115 -4.75 4.31 0.97
N ILE A 116 -3.49 3.89 0.80
CA ILE A 116 -2.33 4.65 1.28
C ILE A 116 -2.26 6.01 0.58
N ILE A 117 -2.29 6.03 -0.75
CA ILE A 117 -2.12 7.25 -1.54
C ILE A 117 -3.29 8.23 -1.31
N GLN A 118 -4.52 7.73 -1.29
CA GLN A 118 -5.71 8.56 -1.12
C GLN A 118 -5.71 9.33 0.20
N VAL A 119 -5.21 8.71 1.27
CA VAL A 119 -5.16 9.31 2.61
C VAL A 119 -3.93 10.20 2.79
N SER A 120 -2.80 9.85 2.17
CA SER A 120 -1.51 10.50 2.41
C SER A 120 -1.09 11.55 1.38
N SER A 121 -1.90 11.82 0.35
CA SER A 121 -1.63 12.85 -0.66
C SER A 121 -2.90 13.44 -1.25
N ASN A 122 -2.77 14.59 -1.91
CA ASN A 122 -3.83 15.28 -2.65
C ASN A 122 -3.72 15.02 -4.16
N PRO A 123 -4.80 15.19 -4.94
CA PRO A 123 -4.70 15.22 -6.40
C PRO A 123 -3.63 16.20 -6.89
N GLY A 124 -2.86 15.81 -7.90
CA GLY A 124 -1.72 16.58 -8.42
C GLY A 124 -0.39 16.39 -7.69
N ASP A 125 -0.41 15.86 -6.46
CA ASP A 125 0.82 15.53 -5.72
C ASP A 125 1.63 14.46 -6.43
N LEU A 126 2.93 14.42 -6.13
CA LEU A 126 3.87 13.43 -6.66
C LEU A 126 3.99 12.24 -5.68
N VAL A 127 3.80 11.03 -6.20
CA VAL A 127 4.05 9.76 -5.50
C VAL A 127 5.34 9.13 -6.03
N LEU A 128 6.24 8.71 -5.15
CA LEU A 128 7.54 8.14 -5.52
C LEU A 128 7.68 6.73 -4.96
N ASP A 129 8.11 5.79 -5.80
CA ASP A 129 8.40 4.41 -5.43
C ASP A 129 9.72 3.96 -6.06
N PHE A 130 10.71 3.64 -5.21
CA PHE A 130 12.03 3.18 -5.65
C PHE A 130 12.16 1.66 -5.79
N PHE A 131 11.09 0.93 -5.48
CA PHE A 131 11.02 -0.53 -5.58
C PHE A 131 9.69 -0.93 -6.23
N ALA A 132 9.43 -0.33 -7.39
CA ALA A 132 8.11 -0.26 -7.98
C ALA A 132 7.54 -1.62 -8.43
N GLY A 133 8.40 -2.60 -8.74
CA GLY A 133 8.02 -3.94 -9.18
C GLY A 133 7.01 -3.90 -10.32
N SER A 134 5.78 -4.37 -10.06
CA SER A 134 4.68 -4.37 -11.03
C SER A 134 4.06 -3.00 -11.32
N GLY A 135 4.58 -1.91 -10.75
CA GLY A 135 4.05 -0.56 -10.91
C GLY A 135 2.69 -0.31 -10.26
N THR A 136 2.28 -1.11 -9.26
CA THR A 136 0.96 -0.94 -8.62
C THR A 136 0.82 0.43 -7.97
N THR A 137 1.89 0.97 -7.39
CA THR A 137 1.90 2.31 -6.79
C THR A 137 1.55 3.38 -7.83
N GLY A 138 2.16 3.34 -9.02
CA GLY A 138 1.85 4.28 -10.10
C GLY A 138 0.45 4.11 -10.65
N ALA A 139 -0.04 2.88 -10.80
CA ALA A 139 -1.42 2.64 -11.24
C ALA A 139 -2.45 3.21 -10.25
N ALA A 140 -2.22 3.05 -8.94
CA ALA A 140 -3.07 3.66 -7.92
C ALA A 140 -2.95 5.20 -7.91
N ALA A 141 -1.74 5.73 -8.09
CA ALA A 141 -1.52 7.17 -8.19
C ALA A 141 -2.27 7.77 -9.39
N LEU A 142 -2.15 7.14 -10.56
CA LEU A 142 -2.82 7.55 -11.80
C LEU A 142 -4.33 7.57 -11.66
N GLU A 143 -4.93 6.48 -11.15
CA GLU A 143 -6.38 6.37 -10.91
C GLU A 143 -6.88 7.49 -9.98
N LEU A 144 -6.06 7.86 -9.00
CA LEU A 144 -6.36 8.92 -8.05
C LEU A 144 -6.01 10.32 -8.59
N GLY A 145 -5.48 10.49 -9.79
CA GLY A 145 -5.09 11.79 -10.33
C GLY A 145 -3.87 12.40 -9.63
N ARG A 146 -2.91 11.56 -9.23
CA ARG A 146 -1.58 11.96 -8.72
C ARG A 146 -0.54 11.76 -9.82
N ARG A 147 0.52 12.56 -9.79
CA ARG A 147 1.72 12.30 -10.58
C ARG A 147 2.53 11.21 -9.89
N PHE A 148 3.37 10.49 -10.64
CA PHE A 148 4.23 9.49 -10.03
C PHE A 148 5.58 9.35 -10.73
N ILE A 149 6.56 8.87 -9.97
CA ILE A 149 7.85 8.36 -10.46
C ILE A 149 8.02 6.96 -9.90
N LEU A 150 8.30 6.01 -10.78
CA LEU A 150 8.57 4.63 -10.44
C LEU A 150 9.98 4.27 -10.87
N VAL A 151 10.74 3.68 -9.95
CA VAL A 151 12.10 3.18 -10.20
C VAL A 151 12.15 1.73 -9.75
N ASP A 152 12.83 0.90 -10.55
CA ASP A 152 13.18 -0.46 -10.20
C ASP A 152 14.46 -0.84 -10.96
N ASN A 153 15.28 -1.71 -10.37
CA ASN A 153 16.52 -2.18 -11.00
C ASN A 153 16.36 -3.54 -11.68
N ASN A 154 15.21 -4.22 -11.51
CA ASN A 154 14.93 -5.49 -12.13
C ASN A 154 14.38 -5.28 -13.56
N PRO A 155 15.04 -5.79 -14.61
CA PRO A 155 14.54 -5.69 -16.00
C PRO A 155 13.12 -6.23 -16.18
N GLU A 156 12.74 -7.32 -15.48
CA GLU A 156 11.39 -7.88 -15.54
C GLU A 156 10.34 -6.89 -14.99
N ALA A 157 10.68 -6.15 -13.93
CA ALA A 157 9.80 -5.12 -13.39
C ALA A 157 9.59 -3.99 -14.41
N LEU A 158 10.66 -3.57 -15.09
CA LEU A 158 10.58 -2.54 -16.14
C LEU A 158 9.69 -2.99 -17.30
N GLU A 159 9.83 -4.24 -17.77
CA GLU A 159 8.98 -4.80 -18.82
C GLU A 159 7.50 -4.84 -18.41
N VAL A 160 7.22 -5.32 -17.19
CA VAL A 160 5.85 -5.34 -16.65
C VAL A 160 5.28 -3.92 -16.55
N MET A 161 6.05 -2.95 -16.07
CA MET A 161 5.60 -1.55 -15.98
C MET A 161 5.33 -0.96 -17.36
N VAL A 162 6.20 -1.20 -18.35
CA VAL A 162 5.98 -0.76 -19.74
C VAL A 162 4.66 -1.29 -20.27
N GLN A 163 4.39 -2.59 -20.10
CA GLN A 163 3.14 -3.19 -20.55
C GLN A 163 1.93 -2.59 -19.81
N ARG A 164 2.05 -2.42 -18.49
CA ARG A 164 0.98 -1.89 -17.64
C ARG A 164 0.54 -0.48 -18.04
N PHE A 165 1.48 0.38 -18.42
CA PHE A 165 1.23 1.79 -18.73
C PHE A 165 1.20 2.08 -20.24
N THR A 166 1.11 1.05 -21.09
CA THR A 166 1.21 1.19 -22.56
C THR A 166 0.13 2.09 -23.18
N HIS A 167 -1.03 2.22 -22.52
CA HIS A 167 -2.16 3.04 -22.96
C HIS A 167 -2.27 4.37 -22.20
N ASP A 168 -1.34 4.64 -21.29
CA ASP A 168 -1.31 5.85 -20.49
C ASP A 168 -0.24 6.80 -21.03
N SER A 169 -0.45 8.11 -20.84
CA SER A 169 0.56 9.13 -21.20
C SER A 169 1.67 9.19 -20.13
N VAL A 170 2.47 8.11 -20.03
CA VAL A 170 3.55 7.95 -19.05
C VAL A 170 4.89 7.95 -19.76
N GLU A 171 5.81 8.81 -19.33
CA GLU A 171 7.18 8.82 -19.81
C GLU A 171 7.96 7.61 -19.26
N ILE A 172 8.64 6.88 -20.14
CA ILE A 172 9.45 5.72 -19.77
C ILE A 172 10.90 5.99 -20.14
N ASN A 173 11.74 6.20 -19.13
CA ASN A 173 13.17 6.32 -19.33
C ASN A 173 13.89 5.00 -18.99
N ARG A 174 14.44 4.34 -20.01
CA ARG A 174 15.22 3.09 -19.86
C ARG A 174 16.71 3.32 -19.62
N LYS A 175 17.16 4.57 -19.57
CA LYS A 175 18.55 4.96 -19.39
C LYS A 175 18.65 5.82 -18.13
N TRP A 176 19.16 5.22 -17.05
CA TRP A 176 19.74 6.01 -15.97
C TRP A 176 21.17 6.38 -16.40
N PRO A 177 21.58 7.66 -16.34
CA PRO A 177 22.94 8.06 -16.68
C PRO A 177 24.00 7.40 -15.79
#